data_AF-A0A4V3M890-F1
#
_entry.id   AF-A0A4V3M890-F1
#
_cell.length_a   1.000
_cell.length_b   1.000
_cell.length_c   1.000
_cell.angle_alpha   90.00
_cell.angle_beta   90.00
_cell.angle_gamma   90.00
#
_symmetry.space_group_name_H-M   'P 1'
#
loop_
_entity.id
_entity.type
_entity.pdbx_description
1 polymer ?
#
loop_
_entity_poly.entity_id
_entity_poly.type
_entity_poly.pdbx_seq_one_letter_code
_entity_poly.pdbx_strand_id
1 'polypeptide(L)' 'MSDEPTRPGEPVQPRDHGPLGHVCEHAGCGKDAGWGFARPRQPSHWFCFEHRGEGEKFL' A
#
# COMPACT_ATOMS: atom_id res chain seq x y z
N MET A 1 28.56 -16.20 -18.27
CA MET A 1 28.20 -14.81 -17.95
C MET A 1 27.29 -14.34 -19.07
N SER A 2 25.97 -14.40 -18.87
CA SER A 2 25.01 -13.93 -19.87
C SER A 2 24.69 -12.46 -19.58
N ASP A 3 25.26 -11.60 -20.41
CA ASP A 3 24.92 -10.18 -20.48
C ASP A 3 23.68 -10.06 -21.39
N GLU A 4 22.50 -9.90 -20.79
CA GLU A 4 21.30 -9.52 -21.54
C GLU A 4 21.05 -8.01 -21.36
N PRO A 5 21.02 -7.22 -22.45
CA PRO A 5 20.80 -5.79 -22.36
C PRO A 5 19.33 -5.49 -22.00
N THR A 6 19.13 -4.93 -20.80
CA THR A 6 17.87 -4.30 -20.38
C THR A 6 17.36 -3.37 -21.48
N ARG A 7 16.22 -3.72 -22.09
CA ARG A 7 15.56 -2.88 -23.11
C ARG A 7 15.20 -1.52 -22.50
N PRO A 8 15.75 -0.40 -23.00
CA PRO A 8 15.34 0.91 -22.55
C PRO A 8 14.08 1.29 -23.34
N GLY A 9 12.91 1.30 -22.70
CA GLY A 9 11.70 1.76 -23.37
C GLY A 9 10.36 1.28 -22.84
N GLU A 10 10.29 0.49 -21.77
CA GLU A 10 9.00 0.35 -21.10
C GLU A 10 8.68 1.68 -20.41
N PRO A 11 7.63 2.41 -20.81
CA PRO A 11 7.08 3.40 -19.90
C PRO A 11 6.71 2.61 -18.65
N VAL A 12 7.28 3.00 -17.51
CA VAL A 12 6.72 2.61 -16.21
C VAL A 12 5.32 3.20 -16.24
N GLN A 13 4.35 2.40 -16.72
CA GLN A 13 2.95 2.73 -16.59
C GLN A 13 2.81 3.00 -15.09
N PRO A 14 2.46 4.22 -14.65
CA PRO A 14 2.02 4.38 -13.29
C PRO A 14 0.91 3.36 -13.18
N ARG A 15 1.14 2.30 -12.40
CA ARG A 15 0.09 1.35 -12.10
C ARG A 15 -1.01 2.25 -11.58
N ASP A 16 -2.09 2.37 -12.35
CA ASP A 16 -3.30 2.97 -11.87
C ASP A 16 -3.71 2.02 -10.76
N HIS A 17 -3.22 2.32 -9.56
CA HIS A 17 -3.74 1.81 -8.33
C HIS A 17 -5.10 2.49 -8.25
N GLY A 18 -6.03 2.08 -9.13
CA GLY A 18 -7.43 2.50 -9.10
C GLY A 18 -7.83 2.43 -7.65
N PRO A 19 -8.51 3.49 -7.16
CA PRO A 19 -8.39 4.00 -5.79
C PRO A 19 -8.09 2.85 -4.87
N LEU A 20 -6.87 2.79 -4.30
CA LEU A 20 -6.57 1.84 -3.22
C LEU A 20 -7.75 2.01 -2.27
N GLY A 21 -8.75 1.11 -2.34
CA GLY A 21 -10.15 1.40 -1.95
C GLY A 21 -10.33 1.44 -0.43
N HIS A 22 -9.24 1.75 0.23
CA HIS A 22 -8.95 1.62 1.61
C HIS A 22 -8.80 3.04 2.12
N VAL A 23 -9.79 3.43 2.90
CA VAL A 23 -9.73 4.63 3.71
C VAL A 23 -9.05 4.29 5.02
N CYS A 24 -8.44 5.29 5.66
CA CYS A 24 -7.86 5.11 6.97
C CYS A 24 -8.94 4.70 7.97
N GLU A 25 -8.73 3.56 8.63
CA GLU A 25 -9.64 3.00 9.63
C GLU A 25 -9.64 3.78 10.96
N HIS A 26 -8.74 4.75 11.12
CA HIS A 26 -8.74 5.63 12.28
C HIS A 26 -10.04 6.45 12.32
N ALA A 27 -10.70 6.42 13.49
CA ALA A 27 -11.95 7.11 13.71
C ALA A 27 -11.81 8.61 13.46
N GLY A 28 -12.46 9.12 12.41
CA GLY A 28 -12.41 10.53 12.03
C GLY A 28 -11.26 10.93 11.10
N CYS A 29 -10.45 9.99 10.60
CA CYS A 29 -9.40 10.32 9.63
C CYS A 29 -9.93 10.47 8.20
N GLY A 30 -10.66 9.47 7.66
CA GLY A 30 -11.28 9.53 6.34
C GLY A 30 -10.33 9.75 5.14
N LYS A 31 -9.01 9.81 5.37
CA LYS A 31 -7.97 9.97 4.33
C LYS A 31 -7.70 8.65 3.63
N ASP A 32 -7.16 8.70 2.42
CA ASP A 32 -6.70 7.50 1.72
C ASP A 32 -5.61 6.76 2.52
N ALA A 33 -5.77 5.46 2.69
CA ALA A 33 -4.82 4.61 3.38
C ALA A 33 -3.80 4.03 2.40
N GLY A 34 -2.55 4.50 2.51
CA GLY A 34 -1.43 4.00 1.72
C GLY A 34 -0.76 2.74 2.28
N TRP A 35 -1.10 2.33 3.52
CA TRP A 35 -0.46 1.19 4.20
C TRP A 35 -1.50 0.17 4.67
N GLY A 36 -1.32 -1.09 4.24
CA GLY A 36 -2.08 -2.24 4.69
C GLY A 36 -1.28 -3.08 5.70
N PHE A 37 -1.91 -3.41 6.81
CA PHE A 37 -1.39 -4.21 7.91
C PHE A 37 -2.18 -5.52 7.96
N ALA A 38 -1.61 -6.57 7.37
CA ALA A 38 -2.25 -7.87 7.28
C ALA A 38 -1.51 -8.88 8.17
N ARG A 39 -2.24 -9.52 9.09
CA ARG A 39 -1.75 -10.65 9.88
C ARG A 39 -2.28 -11.98 9.33
N PRO A 40 -1.52 -13.09 9.45
CA PRO A 40 -2.03 -14.40 9.09
C PRO A 40 -3.33 -14.69 9.85
N ARG A 41 -4.40 -15.05 9.12
CA ARG A 41 -5.73 -15.36 9.66
C ARG A 41 -6.51 -14.17 10.27
N GLN A 42 -6.11 -12.93 10.02
CA GLN A 42 -6.84 -11.72 10.41
C GLN A 42 -7.18 -10.85 9.19
N PRO A 43 -8.24 -10.03 9.26
CA PRO A 43 -8.52 -9.04 8.24
C PRO A 43 -7.35 -8.05 8.11
N SER A 44 -7.11 -7.58 6.88
CA SER A 44 -6.12 -6.54 6.61
C SER A 44 -6.66 -5.19 7.07
N HIS A 45 -5.89 -4.49 7.90
CA HIS A 45 -6.23 -3.16 8.37
C HIS A 45 -5.51 -2.08 7.58
N TRP A 46 -6.15 -0.96 7.30
CA TRP A 46 -5.59 0.08 6.45
C TRP A 46 -5.49 1.44 7.16
N PHE A 47 -4.31 2.04 7.12
CA PHE A 47 -4.06 3.35 7.75
C PHE A 47 -3.29 4.30 6.83
N CYS A 48 -3.54 5.61 7.02
CA CYS A 48 -2.78 6.67 6.39
C CYS A 48 -1.39 6.83 7.06
N PHE A 49 -0.53 7.66 6.48
CA PHE A 49 0.81 7.91 7.03
C PHE A 49 0.79 8.41 8.48
N GLU A 50 -0.16 9.29 8.83
CA GLU A 50 -0.29 9.85 10.18
C GLU A 50 -0.71 8.79 11.21
N HIS A 51 -1.58 7.86 10.84
CA HIS A 51 -2.07 6.79 11.71
C HIS A 51 -1.36 5.45 11.51
N ARG A 52 -0.22 5.46 10.78
CA ARG A 52 0.60 4.28 10.56
C ARG A 52 0.94 3.56 11.87
N GLY A 53 1.26 4.32 12.92
CA GLY A 53 1.58 3.77 14.24
C GLY A 53 0.42 3.05 14.93
N GLU A 54 -0.83 3.33 14.56
CA GLU A 54 -1.96 2.54 15.01
C GLU A 54 -2.06 1.23 14.24
N GLY A 55 -1.80 1.29 12.94
CA GLY A 55 -1.69 0.13 12.06
C GLY A 55 -0.61 -0.85 12.48
N GLU A 56 0.52 -0.36 13.01
CA GLU A 56 1.62 -1.20 13.48
C GLU A 56 1.21 -2.14 14.63
N LYS A 57 0.15 -1.82 15.39
CA LYS A 57 -0.44 -2.72 16.40
C LYS A 57 -1.07 -3.98 15.78
N PHE A 58 -1.32 -3.94 14.47
CA PHE A 58 -1.91 -5.03 13.68
C PHE A 58 -0.90 -5.89 12.93
N LEU A 59 0.41 -5.64 13.08
CA LEU A 59 1.48 -6.57 12.68
C LEU A 59 1.76 -7.59 13.79
#